data_AF-A0A7V2XZA3-F1
#
_entry.id   AF-A0A7V2XZA3-F1
#
_cell.length_a   1.000
_cell.length_b   1.000
_cell.length_c   1.000
_cell.angle_alpha   90.00
_cell.angle_beta   90.00
_cell.angle_gamma   90.00
#
_symmetry.space_group_name_H-M   'P 1'
#
loop_
_entity.id
_entity.type
_entity.pdbx_description
1 polymer ?
#
loop_
_entity_poly.entity_id
_entity_poly.type
_entity_poly.pdbx_seq_one_letter_code
_entity_poly.pdbx_strand_id
1 'polypeptide(L)'
;MHYLFFLSLLFFFIPPNSYGSNPSQGAKAAAMGTAVVAIADDPSAIAHNPAGLVNLRGTHLYNGMTALTIKSTFENPGGQSEKT
;
A
#
# COMPACT_ATOMS: atom_id res chain seq x y z
N MET A 1 32.75 1.73 -16.01
CA MET A 1 31.87 0.95 -16.92
C MET A 1 31.12 -0.18 -16.21
N HIS A 2 31.70 -0.88 -15.22
CA HIS A 2 31.01 -1.94 -14.47
C HIS A 2 29.90 -1.45 -13.50
N TYR A 3 30.07 -0.30 -12.84
CA TYR A 3 29.07 0.24 -11.90
C TYR A 3 27.77 0.69 -12.57
N LEU A 4 27.84 1.24 -13.78
CA LEU A 4 26.67 1.66 -14.56
C LEU A 4 25.81 0.46 -15.00
N PHE A 5 26.45 -0.69 -15.27
CA PHE A 5 25.75 -1.93 -15.59
C PHE A 5 24.99 -2.49 -14.38
N PHE A 6 25.61 -2.46 -13.20
CA PHE A 6 24.97 -2.86 -11.94
C PHE A 6 23.81 -1.93 -11.55
N LEU A 7 23.95 -0.63 -11.78
CA LEU A 7 22.90 0.36 -11.52
C LEU A 7 21.71 0.22 -12.48
N SER A 8 21.96 -0.11 -13.75
CA SER A 8 20.92 -0.40 -14.75
C SER A 8 20.10 -1.66 -14.41
N LEU A 9 20.76 -2.70 -13.88
CA LEU A 9 20.09 -3.93 -13.43
C LEU A 9 19.09 -3.66 -12.29
N LEU A 10 19.39 -2.69 -11.42
CA LEU A 10 18.53 -2.27 -10.31
C LEU A 10 17.21 -1.65 -10.80
N PHE A 11 17.25 -0.90 -11.91
CA PHE A 11 16.08 -0.26 -12.50
C PHE A 11 15.18 -1.23 -13.27
N PHE A 12 15.73 -2.33 -13.81
CA PHE A 12 14.94 -3.36 -14.51
C PHE A 12 14.02 -4.14 -13.56
N PHE A 13 14.30 -4.13 -12.25
CA PHE A 13 13.50 -4.79 -11.22
C PHE A 13 12.45 -3.87 -10.55
N ILE A 14 12.28 -2.63 -11.01
CA ILE A 14 11.24 -1.74 -10.46
C ILE A 14 9.94 -2.01 -11.25
N PRO A 15 8.93 -2.68 -10.65
CA PRO A 15 7.67 -2.88 -11.33
C PRO A 15 6.99 -1.52 -11.60
N PRO A 16 6.41 -1.30 -12.80
CA PRO A 16 5.89 0.01 -13.25
C PRO A 16 4.62 0.47 -12.53
N ASN A 17 4.14 -0.29 -11.55
CA ASN A 17 2.84 -0.08 -10.91
C ASN A 17 3.02 0.29 -9.44
N SER A 18 3.42 1.54 -9.19
CA SER A 18 3.39 2.14 -7.85
C SER A 18 1.99 2.63 -7.54
N TYR A 19 1.27 1.89 -6.69
CA TYR A 19 0.00 2.33 -6.13
C TYR A 19 0.26 2.83 -4.69
N GLY A 20 -0.46 3.86 -4.24
CA GLY A 20 -0.36 4.34 -2.85
C GLY A 20 -0.96 3.33 -1.87
N SER A 21 -0.13 2.68 -1.04
CA SER A 21 -0.56 1.73 0.00
C SER A 21 -1.10 2.43 1.23
N ASN A 22 -2.09 1.87 1.92
CA ASN A 22 -2.21 2.07 3.36
C ASN A 22 -1.51 0.88 4.08
N PRO A 23 -1.17 0.99 5.38
CA PRO A 23 -0.35 -0.02 6.03
C PRO A 23 -1.05 -1.36 6.23
N SER A 24 -2.38 -1.38 6.13
CA SER A 24 -3.19 -2.56 6.35
C SER A 24 -3.48 -3.27 5.02
N GLN A 25 -4.13 -2.60 4.10
CA GLN A 25 -4.91 -3.19 3.02
C GLN A 25 -4.24 -3.17 1.65
N GLY A 26 -3.01 -2.68 1.57
CA GLY A 26 -2.34 -2.51 0.30
C GLY A 26 -2.87 -1.32 -0.49
N ALA A 27 -2.35 -1.18 -1.70
CA ALA A 27 -2.39 0.09 -2.41
C ALA A 27 -3.57 0.30 -3.34
N LYS A 28 -3.98 -0.77 -4.01
CA LYS A 28 -5.21 -0.75 -4.79
C LYS A 28 -6.41 -0.54 -3.87
N ALA A 29 -6.52 -1.30 -2.79
CA ALA A 29 -7.62 -1.16 -1.85
C ALA A 29 -7.65 0.20 -1.15
N ALA A 30 -6.49 0.76 -0.77
CA ALA A 30 -6.42 2.11 -0.22
C ALA A 30 -6.92 3.18 -1.21
N ALA A 31 -6.53 3.10 -2.49
CA ALA A 31 -7.02 3.99 -3.54
C ALA A 31 -8.53 3.83 -3.80
N MET A 32 -9.11 2.67 -3.49
CA MET A 32 -10.55 2.41 -3.58
C MET A 32 -11.32 2.73 -2.30
N GLY A 33 -10.72 3.50 -1.37
CA GLY A 33 -11.38 3.84 -0.11
C GLY A 33 -11.54 2.63 0.80
N THR A 34 -10.48 1.84 0.96
CA THR A 34 -10.38 0.67 1.85
C THR A 34 -11.27 -0.52 1.50
N ALA A 35 -11.67 -0.64 0.22
CA ALA A 35 -12.53 -1.71 -0.30
C ALA A 35 -11.80 -3.06 -0.46
N VAL A 36 -11.44 -3.73 0.65
CA VAL A 36 -10.69 -5.00 0.64
C VAL A 36 -11.52 -6.28 0.50
N VAL A 37 -12.79 -6.24 0.92
CA VAL A 37 -13.63 -7.45 0.90
C VAL A 37 -14.22 -7.68 -0.49
N ALA A 38 -14.64 -6.62 -1.17
CA ALA A 38 -15.29 -6.71 -2.47
C ALA A 38 -14.30 -6.86 -3.64
N ILE A 39 -13.07 -6.34 -3.50
CA ILE A 39 -12.07 -6.28 -4.57
C ILE A 39 -10.74 -6.80 -4.02
N ALA A 40 -10.43 -8.05 -4.35
CA ALA A 40 -9.32 -8.83 -3.81
C ALA A 40 -8.52 -9.49 -4.95
N ASP A 41 -8.25 -8.73 -6.00
CA ASP A 41 -7.64 -9.13 -7.27
C ASP A 41 -6.17 -8.66 -7.38
N ASP A 42 -5.52 -8.34 -6.26
CA ASP A 42 -4.09 -8.03 -6.18
C ASP A 42 -3.42 -8.75 -5.01
N PRO A 43 -2.09 -8.92 -5.01
CA PRO A 43 -1.42 -9.81 -4.05
C PRO A 43 -1.48 -9.30 -2.60
N SER A 44 -1.79 -8.01 -2.37
CA SER A 44 -2.00 -7.48 -1.01
C SER A 44 -3.26 -8.02 -0.34
N ALA A 45 -4.19 -8.60 -1.11
CA ALA A 45 -5.38 -9.27 -0.60
C ALA A 45 -5.08 -10.41 0.38
N ILE A 46 -3.86 -10.96 0.38
CA ILE A 46 -3.44 -11.99 1.35
C ILE A 46 -3.69 -11.58 2.81
N ALA A 47 -3.59 -10.28 3.12
CA ALA A 47 -3.73 -9.78 4.48
C ALA A 47 -5.20 -9.62 4.93
N HIS A 48 -6.17 -9.51 4.01
CA HIS A 48 -7.55 -9.12 4.32
C HIS A 48 -8.61 -10.05 3.72
N ASN A 49 -8.36 -10.62 2.55
CA ASN A 49 -9.28 -11.49 1.84
C ASN A 49 -8.53 -12.50 0.94
N PRO A 50 -7.96 -13.57 1.53
CA PRO A 50 -7.19 -14.58 0.78
C PRO A 50 -8.04 -15.34 -0.26
N ALA A 51 -9.37 -15.34 -0.14
CA ALA A 51 -10.25 -15.97 -1.14
C ALA A 51 -10.16 -15.28 -2.51
N GLY A 52 -9.76 -14.01 -2.57
CA GLY A 52 -9.55 -13.30 -3.83
C GLY A 52 -8.32 -13.77 -4.61
N LEU A 53 -7.31 -14.31 -3.91
CA LEU A 53 -6.04 -14.73 -4.52
C LEU A 53 -6.20 -15.88 -5.52
N VAL A 54 -7.27 -16.68 -5.41
CA VAL A 54 -7.55 -17.77 -6.37
C VAL A 54 -7.79 -17.24 -7.79
N ASN A 55 -8.11 -15.95 -7.93
CA ASN A 55 -8.32 -15.30 -9.22
C ASN A 55 -7.01 -14.78 -9.83
N LEU A 56 -5.91 -14.70 -9.05
CA LEU A 56 -4.59 -14.30 -9.53
C LEU A 56 -3.90 -15.50 -10.19
N ARG A 57 -3.51 -15.33 -11.46
CA ARG A 57 -2.77 -16.34 -12.22
C ARG A 57 -1.29 -16.00 -12.26
N GLY A 58 -0.44 -17.00 -12.06
CA GLY A 58 1.02 -16.85 -12.12
C GLY A 58 1.65 -16.41 -10.79
N THR A 59 2.92 -16.04 -10.85
CA THR A 59 3.67 -15.55 -9.67
C THR A 59 3.57 -14.03 -9.61
N HIS A 60 3.15 -13.49 -8.47
CA HIS A 60 3.04 -12.06 -8.24
C HIS A 60 3.92 -11.65 -7.07
N LEU A 61 4.70 -10.58 -7.25
CA LEU A 61 5.49 -9.95 -6.19
C LEU A 61 4.84 -8.63 -5.81
N TYR A 62 4.60 -8.42 -4.52
CA TYR A 62 4.04 -7.18 -4.00
C TYR A 62 5.02 -6.55 -3.01
N ASN A 63 5.37 -5.29 -3.29
CA ASN A 63 6.14 -4.42 -2.41
C ASN A 63 5.48 -3.05 -2.39
N GLY A 64 5.49 -2.38 -1.24
CA GLY A 64 4.86 -1.08 -1.08
C GLY A 64 5.43 -0.34 0.11
N MET A 65 5.36 0.99 0.06
CA MET A 65 5.66 1.88 1.17
C MET A 65 4.49 2.83 1.35
N THR A 66 4.10 3.08 2.60
CA THR A 66 3.06 4.04 2.93
C THR A 66 3.65 5.20 3.73
N ALA A 67 3.39 6.43 3.28
CA ALA A 67 3.59 7.63 4.09
C ALA A 67 2.23 8.09 4.62
N LEU A 68 2.08 8.14 5.95
CA LEU A 68 0.88 8.66 6.61
C LEU A 68 1.19 10.00 7.27
N THR A 69 0.28 10.96 7.10
CA THR A 69 0.24 12.18 7.92
C THR A 69 -1.09 12.16 8.67
N ILE A 70 -1.03 11.97 9.98
CA ILE A 70 -2.20 11.98 10.87
C ILE A 70 -2.28 13.36 11.52
N LYS A 71 -3.48 13.93 11.60
CA LYS A 71 -3.76 15.14 12.36
C LYS A 71 -4.94 14.86 13.26
N SER A 72 -4.73 14.94 14.57
CA SER A 72 -5.77 14.84 15.59
C SER A 72 -5.97 16.22 16.23
N THR A 73 -7.22 16.60 16.49
CA THR A 73 -7.53 17.76 17.33
C THR A 73 -8.61 17.32 18.31
N PHE A 74 -8.33 17.47 19.59
CA PHE A 74 -9.25 17.18 20.68
C PHE A 74 -9.58 18.48 21.40
N GLU A 75 -10.86 18.74 21.66
CA GLU A 75 -11.32 19.91 22.39
C GLU A 75 -12.17 19.46 23.57
N ASN A 76 -11.79 19.87 24.79
CA ASN A 76 -12.49 19.49 26.00
C ASN A 76 -13.64 20.49 26.31
N PRO A 77 -14.67 20.08 27.08
CA PRO A 77 -15.81 20.95 27.43
C PRO A 77 -15.47 22.22 28.22
N GLY A 78 -14.29 22.28 28.85
CA GLY A 78 -13.71 23.45 29.49
C GLY A 78 -12.82 24.33 28.57
N GLY A 79 -12.84 24.10 27.25
CA GLY A 79 -12.21 24.96 26.25
C GLY A 79 -10.72 24.70 25.99
N GLN A 80 -10.17 23.58 26.47
CA GLN A 80 -8.78 23.21 26.20
C GLN A 80 -8.69 22.41 24.89
N SER A 81 -7.78 22.79 23.99
CA SER A 81 -7.54 22.08 22.72
C SER A 81 -6.17 21.42 22.71
N GLU A 82 -6.12 20.13 22.37
CA GLU A 82 -4.91 19.34 22.16
C GLU A 82 -4.78 18.97 20.67
N LYS A 83 -3.59 19.12 20.09
CA LYS A 83 -3.29 18.79 18.69
C LYS A 83 -2.13 17.79 18.65
N THR A 84 -2.27 16.74 17.84
CA THR A 84 -1.25 15.69 17.63
C THR A 84 -1.09 15.40 16.15
#